data_AF-A0A7V8JVY2-F1
#
_entry.id   AF-A0A7V8JVY2-F1
#
_cell.length_a   1.000
_cell.length_b   1.000
_cell.length_c   1.000
_cell.angle_alpha   90.00
_cell.angle_beta   90.00
_cell.angle_gamma   90.00
#
_symmetry.space_group_name_H-M   'P 1'
#
loop_
_entity.id
_entity.type
_entity.pdbx_description
1 polymer ?
#
loop_
_entity_poly.entity_id
_entity_poly.type
_entity_poly.pdbx_seq_one_letter_code
_entity_poly.pdbx_strand_id
1 'polypeptide(L)' 'MAKLEDIVRKQKAGATFVISAQMLQLSPREFDALAQVWDDDGGPGFNVAGVPFRVVVDGEFVISRVTVVRTTAEV' A
#
# COMPACT_ATOMS: atom_id res chain seq x y z
N MET A 1 5.58 7.79 9.66
CA MET A 1 4.18 8.08 9.27
C MET A 1 4.07 9.10 8.14
N ALA A 2 4.83 10.21 8.15
CA ALA A 2 4.75 11.27 7.11
C ALA A 2 4.81 10.82 5.64
N LYS A 3 5.63 9.82 5.28
CA LYS A 3 5.87 9.46 3.87
C LYS A 3 4.66 8.86 3.14
N LEU A 4 3.83 8.08 3.82
CA LEU A 4 2.65 7.45 3.20
C LEU A 4 1.57 8.48 2.92
N GLU A 5 1.20 9.26 3.93
CA GLU A 5 0.21 10.34 3.82
C GLU A 5 0.58 11.33 2.71
N ASP A 6 1.86 11.71 2.62
CA ASP A 6 2.37 12.60 1.56
C ASP A 6 2.20 12.02 0.16
N ILE A 7 2.40 10.71 -0.02
CA ILE A 7 2.20 10.02 -1.30
C ILE A 7 0.72 10.10 -1.68
N VAL A 8 -0.16 9.79 -0.72
CA VAL A 8 -1.61 9.69 -0.95
C VAL A 8 -2.21 11.09 -1.20
N ARG A 9 -1.81 12.12 -0.43
CA ARG A 9 -2.24 13.53 -0.58
C ARG A 9 -1.87 14.15 -1.93
N LYS A 10 -0.83 13.66 -2.60
CA LYS A 10 -0.47 14.10 -3.95
C LYS A 10 -1.37 13.55 -5.05
N GLN A 11 -2.20 12.53 -4.76
CA GLN A 11 -3.08 11.90 -5.74
C GLN A 11 -4.47 12.54 -5.73
N LYS A 12 -5.07 12.65 -6.92
CA LYS A 12 -6.47 13.07 -7.06
C LYS A 12 -7.41 11.99 -6.53
N ALA A 13 -8.56 12.37 -5.99
CA ALA A 13 -9.61 11.43 -5.63
C ALA A 13 -9.99 10.55 -6.83
N GLY A 14 -10.16 9.25 -6.60
CA GLY A 14 -10.42 8.24 -7.64
C GLY A 14 -9.20 7.82 -8.46
N ALA A 15 -8.02 8.42 -8.27
CA ALA A 15 -6.82 8.01 -8.97
C ALA A 15 -6.37 6.61 -8.52
N THR A 16 -6.03 5.75 -9.47
CA THR A 16 -5.38 4.47 -9.22
C THR A 16 -3.87 4.65 -9.28
N PHE A 17 -3.17 4.21 -8.25
CA PHE A 17 -1.73 4.32 -8.16
C PHE A 17 -1.15 3.16 -7.35
N VAL A 18 0.17 3.13 -7.24
CA VAL A 18 0.92 2.04 -6.64
C VAL A 18 1.61 2.51 -5.37
N ILE A 19 1.59 1.67 -4.33
CA ILE A 19 2.39 1.83 -3.12
C ILE A 19 3.26 0.57 -2.97
N SER A 20 4.55 0.76 -2.72
CA SER A 20 5.52 -0.34 -2.58
C SER A 20 6.37 -0.20 -1.33
N ALA A 21 6.94 -1.32 -0.86
CA ALA A 21 7.86 -1.38 0.25
C ALA A 21 9.05 -0.40 0.08
N GLN A 22 9.64 -0.38 -1.12
CA GLN A 22 10.76 0.52 -1.45
C GLN A 22 10.37 2.00 -1.33
N MET A 23 9.16 2.38 -1.78
CA MET A 23 8.68 3.76 -1.65
C MET A 23 8.58 4.17 -0.18
N LEU A 24 8.22 3.25 0.71
CA LEU A 24 8.13 3.52 2.15
C LEU A 24 9.45 3.26 2.91
N GLN A 25 10.52 2.85 2.22
CA GLN A 25 11.79 2.43 2.83
C GLN A 25 11.61 1.32 3.87
N LEU A 26 10.68 0.40 3.60
CA LEU A 26 10.43 -0.79 4.40
C LEU A 26 11.01 -2.02 3.70
N SER A 27 11.36 -3.03 4.51
CA SER A 27 11.59 -4.37 3.98
C SER A 27 10.25 -4.97 3.48
N PRO A 28 10.29 -5.98 2.58
CA PRO A 28 9.07 -6.66 2.14
C PRO A 28 8.26 -7.26 3.30
N ARG A 29 8.91 -7.76 4.36
CA ARG A 29 8.22 -8.33 5.53
C ARG A 29 7.48 -7.28 6.36
N GLU A 30 8.11 -6.13 6.59
CA GLU A 30 7.46 -5.02 7.31
C GLU A 30 6.31 -4.44 6.50
N PHE A 31 6.47 -4.34 5.17
CA PHE A 31 5.42 -3.88 4.29
C PHE A 31 4.24 -4.86 4.23
N ASP A 32 4.51 -6.17 4.20
CA ASP A 32 3.48 -7.21 4.14
C ASP A 32 2.50 -7.11 5.30
N ALA A 33 3.01 -6.94 6.53
CA ALA A 33 2.15 -6.77 7.71
C ALA A 33 1.21 -5.55 7.59
N LEU A 34 1.68 -4.43 7.02
CA LEU A 34 0.86 -3.24 6.79
C LEU A 34 -0.14 -3.46 5.64
N ALA A 35 0.34 -4.08 4.55
CA ALA A 35 -0.45 -4.28 3.36
C ALA A 35 -1.59 -5.28 3.56
N GLN A 36 -1.43 -6.29 4.41
CA GLN A 36 -2.51 -7.20 4.80
C GLN A 36 -3.65 -6.43 5.49
N VAL A 37 -3.31 -5.55 6.45
CA VAL A 37 -4.31 -4.69 7.12
C VAL A 37 -5.01 -3.78 6.11
N TRP A 38 -4.28 -3.21 5.15
CA TRP A 38 -4.90 -2.36 4.13
C TRP A 38 -5.77 -3.13 3.13
N ASP A 39 -5.46 -4.40 2.87
CA ASP A 39 -6.25 -5.26 1.97
C ASP A 39 -7.60 -5.62 2.61
N ASP A 40 -7.60 -5.83 3.93
CA ASP A 40 -8.80 -6.18 4.71
C ASP A 40 -9.65 -4.95 5.06
N ASP A 41 -9.02 -3.90 5.62
CA ASP A 41 -9.72 -2.77 6.25
C ASP A 41 -9.65 -1.46 5.44
N GLY A 42 -8.83 -1.44 4.38
CA GLY A 42 -8.47 -0.21 3.69
C GLY A 42 -7.30 0.53 4.35
N GLY A 43 -6.67 1.42 3.60
CA GLY A 43 -5.56 2.25 4.06
C GLY A 43 -5.97 3.70 4.32
N PRO A 44 -5.06 4.54 4.86
CA PRO A 44 -5.36 5.94 5.14
C PRO A 44 -5.65 6.72 3.86
N GLY A 45 -6.94 6.94 3.60
CA GLY A 45 -7.47 7.64 2.43
C GLY A 45 -7.32 6.90 1.10
N PHE A 46 -7.06 5.60 1.10
CA PHE A 46 -7.06 4.76 -0.10
C PHE A 46 -7.58 3.36 0.20
N ASN A 47 -8.11 2.66 -0.81
CA ASN A 47 -8.43 1.23 -0.71
C ASN A 47 -7.53 0.43 -1.62
N VAL A 48 -7.14 -0.79 -1.21
CA VAL A 48 -6.43 -1.72 -2.09
C VAL A 48 -7.34 -2.14 -3.24
N ALA A 49 -6.76 -2.28 -4.44
CA ALA A 49 -7.48 -2.64 -5.64
C ALA A 49 -6.72 -3.71 -6.44
N GLY A 50 -7.43 -4.77 -6.79
CA GLY A 50 -6.87 -5.90 -7.53
C GLY A 50 -6.00 -6.79 -6.64
N VAL A 51 -5.13 -7.59 -7.27
CA VAL A 51 -4.31 -8.59 -6.56
C VAL A 51 -2.96 -7.98 -6.16
N PRO A 52 -2.58 -8.00 -4.87
CA PRO A 52 -1.27 -7.55 -4.42
C PRO A 52 -0.11 -8.31 -5.08
N PHE A 53 0.96 -7.58 -5.43
CA PHE A 53 2.18 -8.17 -5.96
C PHE A 53 3.04 -8.69 -4.81
N ARG A 54 3.41 -9.97 -4.91
CA ARG A 54 4.16 -10.71 -3.88
C ARG A 54 5.55 -11.09 -4.37
N VAL A 55 6.48 -11.15 -3.43
CA VAL A 55 7.85 -11.67 -3.62
C VAL A 55 8.09 -12.81 -2.63
N VAL A 56 9.07 -13.67 -2.93
CA VAL A 56 9.46 -14.74 -2.00
C VAL A 56 10.60 -14.25 -1.12
N VAL A 57 10.43 -14.30 0.20
CA VAL A 57 11.46 -14.00 1.20
C VAL A 57 11.52 -15.17 2.16
N ASP A 58 12.70 -15.81 2.26
CA ASP A 58 12.94 -17.02 3.05
C ASP A 58 11.90 -18.13 2.86
N GLY A 59 11.44 -18.32 1.62
CA GLY A 59 10.45 -19.36 1.27
C GLY A 59 8.98 -18.96 1.48
N GLU A 60 8.70 -17.76 1.97
CA GLU A 60 7.34 -17.25 2.18
C GLU A 60 6.97 -16.20 1.13
N PHE A 61 5.72 -16.25 0.66
CA PHE A 61 5.18 -15.21 -0.21
C PHE A 61 4.72 -14.02 0.62
N VAL A 62 5.38 -12.88 0.45
CA VAL A 62 5.07 -11.63 1.15
C VAL A 62 4.70 -10.53 0.17
N ILE A 63 3.72 -9.70 0.51
CA ILE A 63 3.32 -8.55 -0.29
C ILE A 63 4.46 -7.52 -0.31
N SER A 64 4.86 -7.08 -1.50
CA SER A 64 5.88 -6.04 -1.68
C SER A 64 5.31 -4.76 -2.30
N ARG A 65 4.13 -4.87 -2.92
CA ARG A 65 3.49 -3.77 -3.61
C ARG A 65 1.99 -4.00 -3.76
N VAL A 66 1.22 -2.95 -3.51
CA VAL A 66 -0.23 -2.92 -3.74
C VAL A 66 -0.58 -1.86 -4.77
N THR A 67 -1.58 -2.16 -5.59
CA THR A 67 -2.30 -1.16 -6.36
C THR A 67 -3.45 -0.66 -5.48
N VAL A 68 -3.66 0.65 -5.44
CA VAL A 68 -4.66 1.28 -4.58
C VAL A 68 -5.44 2.33 -5.36
N VAL A 69 -6.64 2.66 -4.87
CA VAL A 69 -7.48 3.74 -5.38
C VAL A 69 -7.63 4.80 -4.30
N ARG A 70 -7.30 6.06 -4.63
CA ARG A 70 -7.49 7.20 -3.72
C ARG A 70 -8.97 7.38 -3.41
N THR A 71 -9.33 7.36 -2.14
CA THR A 71 -10.69 7.67 -1.68
C THR A 71 -10.89 9.18 -1.49
N THR A 72 -12.15 9.60 -1.32
CA THR A 72 -12.51 10.97 -0.92
C THR A 72 -12.36 11.22 0.59
N ALA A 73 -11.95 10.21 1.37
CA ALA A 73 -11.71 10.38 2.79
C ALA A 73 -10.50 11.31 3.03
N GLU A 74 -10.56 12.05 4.14
CA GLU A 74 -9.42 12.82 4.63
C GLU A 74 -8.28 11.87 5.03
N VAL A 75 -7.05 12.30 4.73
CA VAL A 75 -5.80 11.58 5.01
C VAL A 75 -5.09 12.27 6.14
#